data_AF-A0A521CNM1-F1
#
_entry.id   AF-A0A521CNM1-F1
#
_cell.length_a   1.000
_cell.length_b   1.000
_cell.length_c   1.000
_cell.angle_alpha   90.00
_cell.angle_beta   90.00
_cell.angle_gamma   90.00
#
_symmetry.space_group_name_H-M   'P 1'
#
loop_
_entity.id
_entity.type
_entity.pdbx_description
1 polymer ?
#
loop_
_entity_poly.entity_id
_entity_poly.type
_entity_poly.pdbx_seq_one_letter_code
_entity_poly.pdbx_strand_id
1 'polypeptide(L)' 'MKKRWLTTKEAEKYSNLCFKTLKKRYLEGLISAKKIGNKWLWDRESIDAFLGEDSLKEELLLHEVK' A
#
# COMPACT_ATOMS: atom_id res chain seq x y z
N MET A 1 -15.60 13.51 -3.19
CA MET A 1 -15.65 12.15 -2.60
C MET A 1 -14.35 11.43 -2.93
N LYS A 2 -13.51 11.08 -1.94
CA LYS A 2 -12.26 10.34 -2.19
C LYS A 2 -12.62 8.90 -2.61
N LYS A 3 -12.13 8.44 -3.76
CA LYS A 3 -12.28 7.05 -4.18
C LYS A 3 -11.49 6.15 -3.22
N ARG A 4 -12.19 5.26 -2.54
CA ARG A 4 -11.62 4.28 -1.59
C ARG A 4 -10.86 3.17 -2.32
N TRP A 5 -11.31 2.80 -3.52
CA TRP A 5 -10.71 1.77 -4.35
C TRP A 5 -9.87 2.38 -5.48
N LEU A 6 -8.60 1.99 -5.56
CA LEU A 6 -7.64 2.43 -6.56
C LEU A 6 -7.33 1.29 -7.52
N THR A 7 -7.19 1.57 -8.81
CA THR A 7 -6.63 0.58 -9.74
C THR A 7 -5.17 0.29 -9.42
N THR A 8 -4.62 -0.82 -9.90
CA THR A 8 -3.17 -1.11 -9.72
C THR A 8 -2.29 0.07 -10.08
N LYS A 9 -2.50 0.71 -11.24
CA LYS A 9 -1.67 1.86 -11.66
C LYS A 9 -1.80 3.05 -10.70
N GLU A 10 -3.00 3.32 -10.19
CA GLU A 10 -3.22 4.39 -9.22
C GLU A 10 -2.61 4.06 -7.86
N ALA A 11 -2.72 2.81 -7.41
CA ALA A 11 -2.12 2.34 -6.17
C ALA A 11 -0.59 2.37 -6.24
N GLU A 12 0.00 1.97 -7.36
CA GLU A 12 1.44 2.08 -7.61
C GLU A 12 1.89 3.54 -7.56
N LYS A 13 1.15 4.45 -8.19
CA LYS A 13 1.47 5.89 -8.15
C LYS A 13 1.24 6.51 -6.76
N TYR A 14 0.24 6.03 -6.02
CA TYR A 14 -0.10 6.55 -4.70
C TYR A 14 0.91 6.12 -3.63
N SER A 15 1.30 4.85 -3.65
CA SER A 15 2.20 4.25 -2.65
C SER A 15 3.67 4.25 -3.06
N ASN A 16 3.98 4.56 -4.32
CA ASN A 16 5.29 4.30 -4.95
C ASN A 16 5.74 2.82 -4.87
N LEU A 17 4.82 1.88 -4.60
CA LEU A 17 5.11 0.45 -4.56
C LEU A 17 4.69 -0.23 -5.86
N CYS A 18 5.53 -1.13 -6.38
CA CYS A 18 5.19 -1.94 -7.54
C CYS A 18 4.08 -2.97 -7.24
N PHE A 19 3.34 -3.41 -8.27
CA PHE A 19 2.31 -4.45 -8.17
C PHE A 19 2.79 -5.72 -7.45
N LYS A 20 4.04 -6.15 -7.65
CA LYS A 20 4.61 -7.31 -6.95
C LYS A 20 4.61 -7.11 -5.43
N THR A 21 4.98 -5.91 -4.98
CA THR A 21 5.01 -5.54 -3.57
C THR A 21 3.60 -5.43 -3.02
N LEU A 22 2.68 -4.74 -3.72
CA LEU A 22 1.27 -4.67 -3.34
C LEU A 22 0.66 -6.08 -3.21
N LYS A 23 0.92 -6.97 -4.17
CA LYS A 23 0.46 -8.36 -4.13
C LYS A 23 1.04 -9.14 -2.96
N LYS A 24 2.33 -8.96 -2.65
CA LYS A 24 2.96 -9.56 -1.47
C LYS A 24 2.26 -9.08 -0.20
N ARG A 25 2.02 -7.78 -0.05
CA ARG A 25 1.35 -7.19 1.12
C ARG A 25 -0.09 -7.67 1.27
N TYR A 26 -0.79 -7.88 0.16
CA TYR A 26 -2.11 -8.51 0.18
C TYR A 26 -2.05 -9.96 0.67
N LEU A 27 -1.06 -10.74 0.24
CA LEU A 27 -0.86 -12.11 0.73
C LEU A 27 -0.47 -12.17 2.21
N GLU A 28 0.27 -11.16 2.69
CA GLU A 28 0.62 -10.97 4.10
C GLU A 28 -0.58 -10.49 4.94
N GLY A 29 -1.72 -10.14 4.32
CA GLY A 29 -2.90 -9.61 5.00
C GLY A 29 -2.77 -8.15 5.46
N LEU A 30 -1.72 -7.45 5.00
CA LEU A 30 -1.42 -6.06 5.38
C LEU A 30 -2.23 -5.04 4.59
N ILE A 31 -2.58 -5.35 3.33
CA ILE A 31 -3.42 -4.48 2.51
C ILE A 31 -4.61 -5.23 1.92
N SER A 32 -5.77 -4.58 1.89
CA SER A 32 -6.97 -5.13 1.28
C SER A 32 -6.98 -4.89 -0.22
N ALA A 33 -7.35 -5.92 -0.98
CA ALA A 33 -7.53 -5.81 -2.42
C ALA A 33 -8.73 -6.63 -2.88
N LYS A 34 -9.39 -6.18 -3.94
CA LYS A 34 -10.53 -6.84 -4.57
C LYS A 34 -10.25 -7.06 -6.04
N LYS A 35 -10.41 -8.31 -6.48
CA LYS A 35 -10.33 -8.66 -7.91
C LYS A 35 -11.73 -8.57 -8.52
N ILE A 36 -11.91 -7.68 -9.50
CA ILE A 36 -13.14 -7.55 -10.27
C ILE A 36 -12.84 -7.95 -11.72
N GLY A 37 -13.26 -9.16 -12.10
CA GLY A 37 -12.93 -9.75 -13.39
C GLY A 37 -11.41 -9.91 -13.54
N ASN A 38 -10.84 -9.20 -14.52
CA ASN A 38 -9.40 -9.22 -14.80
C ASN A 38 -8.62 -8.01 -14.22
N LYS A 39 -9.28 -7.17 -13.40
CA LYS A 39 -8.67 -5.97 -12.81
C LYS A 39 -8.56 -6.13 -11.29
N TRP A 40 -7.44 -5.65 -10.75
CA TRP A 40 -7.23 -5.52 -9.30
C TRP A 40 -7.57 -4.09 -8.87
N LEU A 41 -8.36 -4.02 -7.80
CA LEU A 41 -8.66 -2.80 -7.07
C LEU A 41 -8.06 -2.92 -5.69
N TRP A 42 -7.31 -1.91 -5.29
CA TRP A 42 -6.62 -1.84 -4.03
C TRP A 42 -7.33 -0.86 -3.11
N ASP A 43 -7.50 -1.24 -1.86
CA ASP A 43 -8.11 -0.36 -0.87
C ASP A 43 -7.08 0.68 -0.42
N ARG A 44 -7.41 1.95 -0.67
CA ARG A 44 -6.54 3.09 -0.36
C ARG A 44 -6.29 3.19 1.14
N GLU A 45 -7.29 2.98 1.98
CA GLU A 45 -7.14 3.16 3.42
C GLU A 45 -6.26 2.06 4.01
N SER A 46 -6.36 0.83 3.50
CA SER A 46 -5.44 -0.24 3.88
C SER A 46 -4.00 0.08 3.46
N ILE A 47 -3.81 0.65 2.26
CA ILE A 47 -2.49 1.13 1.81
C ILE A 47 -1.99 2.27 2.72
N ASP A 48 -2.86 3.20 3.10
CA ASP A 48 -2.54 4.34 3.96
C ASP A 48 -2.16 3.88 5.38
N ALA A 49 -2.91 2.93 5.95
CA ALA A 49 -2.58 2.31 7.23
C ALA A 49 -1.22 1.61 7.18
N PHE A 50 -0.96 0.86 6.10
CA PHE A 50 0.32 0.21 5.89
C PHE A 50 1.48 1.22 5.75
N LEU A 51 1.32 2.27 4.94
CA LEU A 51 2.32 3.31 4.75
C LEU A 51 2.52 4.17 6.01
N GLY A 52 1.45 4.41 6.77
CA GLY A 52 1.51 5.11 8.06
C GLY A 52 2.29 4.32 9.11
N GLU A 53 2.17 2.99 9.12
CA GLU A 53 3.01 2.12 9.97
C GLU A 53 4.46 2.04 9.48
N ASP A 54 4.72 2.03 8.17
CA ASP A 54 6.08 1.95 7.63
C ASP A 54 6.83 3.30 7.77
N SER A 55 6.13 4.43 7.67
CA SER A 55 6.70 5.77 7.91
C SER A 55 7.18 5.95 9.35
N LEU A 56 6.58 5.25 10.31
CA LEU A 56 7.06 5.19 11.70
C LEU A 56 8.34 4.33 11.85
N LYS A 57 8.62 3.44 10.90
CA LYS A 57 9.86 2.63 10.89
C LYS A 57 11.00 3.33 10.17
N GLU A 58 10.73 4.16 9.16
CA GLU A 58 11.76 4.97 8.52
C GLU A 58 12.33 6.06 9.46
N GLU A 59 11.52 6.64 10.36
CA GLU A 59 12.06 7.54 11.40
C GLU A 59 12.94 6.81 12.44
N LEU A 60 12.74 5.50 12.65
CA LEU A 60 13.56 4.73 13.58
C LEU A 60 14.96 4.41 13.02
N LEU A 61 15.13 4.36 11.69
CA LEU A 61 16.43 4.11 11.05
C LEU A 61 17.30 5.37 10.88
N LEU A 62 16.72 6.56 11.01
CA LEU A 62 17.46 7.84 10.97
C LEU A 62 18.01 8.27 12.34
N HIS A 63 17.61 7.62 13.44
CA HIS A 63 18.03 7.97 14.80
C HIS A 63 19.05 6.99 15.41
N GLU A 64 19.80 6.27 14.58
CA GLU A 64 20.94 5.43 15.02
C GLU A 64 22.29 5.93 14.47
N VAL A 65 22.38 7.24 14.18
CA VAL A 65 23.66 7.93 13.92
C VAL A 65 23.73 9.18 14.79
N LYS A 66 23.98 9.00 16.09
CA LYS A 66 24.65 10.03 16.89
C LYS A 66 25.40 9.44 18.07
#